data_AF-A0A9E1ZCX6-F1
#
_entry.id   AF-A0A9E1ZCX6-F1
#
_cell.length_a   1.000
_cell.length_b   1.000
_cell.length_c   1.000
_cell.angle_alpha   90.00
_cell.angle_beta   90.00
_cell.angle_gamma   90.00
#
_symmetry.space_group_name_H-M   'P 1'
#
loop_
_entity.id
_entity.type
_entity.pdbx_description
1 polymer ?
#
loop_
_entity_poly.entity_id
_entity_poly.type
_entity_poly.pdbx_seq_one_letter_code
_entity_poly.pdbx_strand_id
1 'polypeptide(L)' 'MKRIGLFGGSFDPVHNGHVLVARAALEELSLDRLFIVPAARSPF' A
#
# COMPACT_ATOMS: atom_id res chain seq x y z
N MET A 1 -3.16 -11.00 -17.68
CA MET A 1 -3.20 -9.54 -17.42
C MET A 1 -2.41 -9.26 -16.15
N LYS A 2 -1.77 -8.09 -16.01
CA LYS A 2 -1.04 -7.75 -14.77
C LYS A 2 -2.02 -7.26 -13.69
N ARG A 3 -1.90 -7.78 -12.47
CA ARG A 3 -2.62 -7.35 -11.26
C ARG A 3 -1.81 -6.27 -10.56
N ILE A 4 -2.38 -5.07 -10.48
CA ILE A 4 -1.75 -3.91 -9.85
C ILE A 4 -2.61 -3.47 -8.67
N GLY A 5 -1.99 -3.33 -7.50
CA GLY A 5 -2.63 -2.74 -6.33
C GLY A 5 -2.19 -1.28 -6.10
N LEU A 6 -3.05 -0.51 -5.44
CA LEU A 6 -2.76 0.82 -4.93
C LEU A 6 -2.99 0.83 -3.42
N PHE A 7 -1.99 1.22 -2.63
CA PHE A 7 -2.10 1.32 -1.19
C PHE A 7 -1.98 2.78 -0.74
N GLY A 8 -3.13 3.38 -0.43
CA GLY A 8 -3.23 4.79 -0.03
C GLY A 8 -3.16 5.00 1.47
N GLY A 9 -2.55 6.10 1.91
CA GLY A 9 -2.48 6.49 3.32
C GLY A 9 -1.66 7.76 3.53
N SER A 10 -1.78 8.41 4.68
CA SER A 10 -0.93 9.57 5.03
C SER A 10 0.52 9.17 5.27
N PHE A 11 0.75 7.97 5.81
CA PHE A 11 2.07 7.42 6.11
C PHE A 11 2.99 8.39 6.89
N ASP A 12 2.46 9.03 7.93
CA ASP A 12 3.11 10.09 8.70
C ASP A 12 3.48 9.62 10.14
N PRO A 13 4.61 8.90 10.34
CA PRO A 13 5.58 8.41 9.36
C PRO A 13 5.29 6.97 8.88
N VAL A 14 6.04 6.51 7.88
CA VAL A 14 6.09 5.09 7.52
C VAL A 14 6.65 4.27 8.71
N HIS A 15 6.04 3.13 9.01
CA HIS A 15 6.49 2.20 10.04
C HIS A 15 6.23 0.74 9.61
N ASN A 16 6.70 -0.23 10.40
CA ASN A 16 6.66 -1.66 10.05
C ASN A 16 5.26 -2.21 9.79
N GLY A 17 4.21 -1.60 10.36
CA GLY A 17 2.83 -1.99 10.11
C GLY A 17 2.42 -1.73 8.65
N HIS A 18 2.81 -0.57 8.09
CA HIS A 18 2.58 -0.27 6.67
C HIS A 18 3.31 -1.26 5.76
N VAL A 19 4.57 -1.60 6.09
CA VAL A 19 5.37 -2.56 5.32
C VAL A 19 4.74 -3.95 5.37
N LEU A 20 4.28 -4.39 6.54
CA LEU A 20 3.63 -5.67 6.71
C LEU A 20 2.36 -5.78 5.85
N VAL A 21 1.49 -4.77 5.89
CA VAL A 21 0.26 -4.72 5.08
C VAL A 21 0.58 -4.71 3.59
N ALA A 22 1.55 -3.91 3.16
CA ALA A 22 1.96 -3.86 1.75
C ALA A 22 2.49 -5.22 1.24
N ARG A 23 3.26 -5.94 2.07
CA ARG A 23 3.78 -7.28 1.73
C ARG A 23 2.66 -8.32 1.70
N ALA A 24 1.80 -8.34 2.71
CA ALA A 24 0.65 -9.24 2.75
C ALA A 24 -0.25 -9.03 1.52
N ALA A 25 -0.52 -7.79 1.13
CA ALA A 25 -1.30 -7.49 -0.07
C ALA A 25 -0.65 -7.99 -1.37
N LEU A 26 0.68 -7.90 -1.51
CA LEU A 26 1.39 -8.46 -2.66
C LEU A 26 1.21 -9.98 -2.76
N GLU A 27 1.34 -10.69 -1.63
CA GLU A 27 1.30 -12.15 -1.57
C GLU A 27 -0.13 -12.69 -1.67
N GLU A 28 -1.02 -12.25 -0.78
CA GLU A 28 -2.39 -12.78 -0.63
C GLU A 28 -3.27 -12.48 -1.84
N LEU A 29 -3.09 -11.31 -2.46
CA LEU A 29 -3.81 -10.93 -3.68
C LEU A 29 -3.05 -11.31 -4.96
N SER A 30 -1.85 -11.88 -4.80
CA SER A 30 -0.94 -12.29 -5.87
C SER A 30 -0.69 -11.17 -6.90
N LEU A 31 -0.43 -9.96 -6.40
CA LEU A 31 -0.21 -8.77 -7.22
C LEU A 31 1.15 -8.86 -7.92
N ASP A 32 1.21 -8.41 -9.18
CA ASP A 32 2.48 -8.24 -9.88
C ASP A 32 3.23 -7.01 -9.37
N ARG A 33 2.49 -5.97 -8.94
CA ARG A 33 3.01 -4.73 -8.36
C ARG A 33 2.01 -4.09 -7.40
N LEU A 34 2.54 -3.43 -6.37
CA LEU A 34 1.80 -2.57 -5.47
C LEU A 34 2.44 -1.19 -5.47
N PHE A 35 1.67 -0.14 -5.75
CA PHE A 35 2.13 1.25 -5.62
C PHE A 35 1.65 1.83 -4.30
N ILE A 36 2.57 2.47 -3.57
CA ILE A 36 2.24 3.28 -2.40
C ILE A 36 1.79 4.66 -2.89
N VAL A 37 0.66 5.13 -2.40
CA VAL A 37 0.04 6.41 -2.82
C VAL A 37 -0.14 7.31 -1.60
N PRO A 38 0.84 8.15 -1.25
CA PRO A 38 0.71 9.08 -0.14
C PRO A 38 -0.47 10.04 -0.36
N ALA A 39 -1.31 10.18 0.65
CA ALA A 39 -2.40 11.15 0.63
C ALA A 39 -1.84 12.56 0.77
N ALA A 40 -2.16 13.46 -0.16
CA ALA A 40 -1.80 14.88 -0.04
C ALA A 40 -2.48 15.56 1.16
N ARG A 41 -3.69 15.11 1.51
CA ARG A 41 -4.43 15.48 2.72
C ARG A 41 -5.37 14.33 3.09
N SER A 42 -5.23 13.79 4.30
CA SER A 42 -6.23 12.86 4.86
C SER A 42 -7.57 13.59 5.06
N PRO A 43 -8.71 12.95 4.75
CA PRO A 43 -10.03 13.54 4.98
C PRO A 43 -10.42 13.60 6.46
N PHE A 44 -9.72 12.85 7.32
CA PHE A 44 -9.88 12.83 8.78
C PHE A 44 -8.63 13.36 9.47
#